data_AF-A0A529ZFR2-F1
#
_entry.id   AF-A0A529ZFR2-F1
#
_cell.length_a   1.000
_cell.length_b   1.000
_cell.length_c   1.000
_cell.angle_alpha   90.00
_cell.angle_beta   90.00
_cell.angle_gamma   90.00
#
_symmetry.space_group_name_H-M   'P 1'
#
loop_
_entity.id
_entity.type
_entity.pdbx_description
1 polymer ?
#
loop_
_entity_poly.entity_id
_entity_poly.type
_entity_poly.pdbx_seq_one_letter_code
_entity_poly.pdbx_strand_id
1 'polypeptide(L)'
;ADALNADARREAHGMLALLSPGLFLVFAVIIVPIGWLFWLSLFDESGRLSAANYARFFEQASYIKTFVTTFKVAFTVTGACVLLGYPLAYMLSQLPRRAASICLIFVILPFWTSVLVRTYAWLVILQRKGLVNTWLIDLGII
;
A
#
# COMPACT_ATOMS: atom_id res chain seq x y z
N ALA A 1 -47.26 -0.97 -8.40
CA ALA A 1 -45.95 -0.38 -8.08
C ALA A 1 -45.53 -0.71 -6.65
N ASP A 2 -46.41 -0.54 -5.65
CA ASP A 2 -46.04 -0.74 -4.24
C ASP A 2 -45.77 -2.20 -3.83
N ALA A 3 -46.46 -3.18 -4.43
CA ALA A 3 -46.19 -4.60 -4.20
C ALA A 3 -44.79 -5.02 -4.68
N LEU A 4 -44.34 -4.52 -5.84
CA LEU A 4 -43.00 -4.77 -6.38
C LEU A 4 -41.90 -4.15 -5.50
N ASN A 5 -42.17 -3.01 -4.87
CA ASN A 5 -41.23 -2.35 -3.95
C ASN A 5 -41.11 -3.07 -2.59
N ALA A 6 -42.15 -3.76 -2.14
CA ALA A 6 -42.14 -4.51 -0.88
C ALA A 6 -41.32 -5.81 -0.99
N ASP A 7 -41.38 -6.50 -2.12
CA ASP A 7 -40.59 -7.70 -2.39
C ASP A 7 -39.10 -7.37 -2.55
N ALA A 8 -38.76 -6.27 -3.25
CA ALA A 8 -37.38 -5.81 -3.40
C ALA A 8 -36.68 -5.50 -2.06
N ARG A 9 -37.43 -4.98 -1.06
CA ARG A 9 -36.89 -4.71 0.29
C ARG A 9 -36.62 -5.99 1.06
N ARG A 10 -37.49 -7.01 0.94
CA ARG A 10 -37.30 -8.31 1.61
C ARG A 10 -36.12 -9.08 1.03
N GLU A 11 -35.94 -9.04 -0.28
CA GLU A 11 -34.76 -9.61 -0.95
C GLU A 11 -33.48 -8.87 -0.55
N ALA A 12 -33.49 -7.53 -0.51
CA ALA A 12 -32.36 -6.75 -0.04
C ALA A 12 -31.99 -7.07 1.42
N HIS A 13 -32.98 -7.19 2.31
CA HIS A 13 -32.75 -7.58 3.71
C HIS A 13 -32.28 -9.04 3.86
N GLY A 14 -32.75 -9.96 3.01
CA GLY A 14 -32.28 -11.35 2.95
C GLY A 14 -30.83 -11.45 2.45
N MET A 15 -30.48 -10.71 1.40
CA MET A 15 -29.11 -10.60 0.88
C MET A 15 -28.18 -9.92 1.89
N LEU A 16 -28.64 -8.86 2.56
CA LEU A 16 -27.90 -8.21 3.65
C LEU A 16 -27.73 -9.13 4.87
N ALA A 17 -28.75 -9.92 5.22
CA ALA A 17 -28.63 -10.91 6.29
C ALA A 17 -27.61 -12.00 5.95
N LEU A 18 -27.51 -12.42 4.68
CA LEU A 18 -26.48 -13.36 4.22
C LEU A 18 -25.05 -12.78 4.25
N LEU A 19 -24.90 -11.48 3.99
CA LEU A 19 -23.62 -10.75 4.05
C LEU A 19 -23.25 -10.31 5.47
N SER A 20 -24.23 -10.21 6.37
CA SER A 20 -24.08 -9.72 7.74
C SER A 20 -23.03 -10.46 8.58
N PRO A 21 -22.93 -11.80 8.59
CA PRO A 21 -21.90 -12.46 9.39
C PRO A 21 -20.48 -12.18 8.85
N GLY A 22 -20.32 -12.08 7.53
CA GLY A 22 -19.04 -11.77 6.90
C GLY A 22 -18.60 -10.34 7.20
N LEU A 23 -19.51 -9.37 7.06
CA LEU A 23 -19.25 -7.97 7.39
C LEU A 23 -18.94 -7.78 8.88
N PHE A 24 -19.70 -8.44 9.76
CA PHE A 24 -19.47 -8.41 11.19
C PHE A 24 -18.09 -8.97 11.55
N LEU A 25 -17.70 -10.11 10.97
CA LEU A 25 -16.40 -10.72 11.20
C LEU A 25 -15.26 -9.78 10.77
N VAL A 26 -15.32 -9.22 9.54
CA VAL A 26 -14.30 -8.28 9.05
C VAL A 26 -14.24 -7.04 9.94
N PHE A 27 -15.39 -6.49 10.31
CA PHE A 27 -15.47 -5.33 11.19
C PHE A 27 -14.85 -5.63 12.56
N ALA A 28 -15.20 -6.76 13.19
CA ALA A 28 -14.67 -7.15 14.48
C ALA A 28 -13.14 -7.37 14.42
N VAL A 29 -12.64 -8.07 13.40
CA VAL A 29 -11.20 -8.34 13.24
C VAL A 29 -10.39 -7.06 13.06
N ILE A 30 -10.95 -6.02 12.45
CA ILE A 30 -10.27 -4.72 12.28
C ILE A 30 -10.42 -3.85 13.54
N ILE A 31 -11.64 -3.72 14.06
CA ILE A 31 -11.95 -2.75 15.12
C ILE A 31 -11.45 -3.20 16.49
N VAL A 32 -11.51 -4.50 16.81
CA VAL A 32 -11.04 -5.02 18.10
C VAL A 32 -9.56 -4.71 18.36
N PRO A 33 -8.60 -5.03 17.47
CA PRO A 33 -7.20 -4.71 17.73
C PRO A 33 -6.92 -3.20 17.71
N ILE A 34 -7.63 -2.43 16.88
CA ILE A 34 -7.48 -0.96 16.86
C ILE A 34 -7.97 -0.35 18.17
N GLY A 35 -9.14 -0.77 18.67
CA GLY A 35 -9.68 -0.31 19.94
C GLY A 35 -8.77 -0.71 21.10
N TRP A 36 -8.21 -1.91 21.06
CA TRP A 36 -7.21 -2.37 22.02
C TRP A 36 -5.95 -1.50 22.02
N LEU A 37 -5.40 -1.21 20.83
CA LEU A 37 -4.23 -0.34 20.68
C LEU A 37 -4.52 1.09 21.13
N PHE A 38 -5.72 1.61 20.85
CA PHE A 38 -6.15 2.92 21.30
C PHE A 38 -6.22 3.00 22.83
N TRP A 39 -6.73 1.95 23.47
CA TRP A 39 -6.72 1.83 24.92
C TRP A 39 -5.27 1.85 25.44
N LEU A 40 -4.39 1.00 24.90
CA LEU A 40 -2.99 0.95 25.30
C LEU A 40 -2.25 2.28 25.06
N SER A 41 -2.65 3.07 24.07
CA SER A 41 -2.05 4.37 23.78
C SER A 41 -2.36 5.43 24.85
N LEU A 42 -3.46 5.30 25.59
CA LEU A 42 -3.90 6.27 26.59
C LEU A 42 -3.47 5.92 28.03
N PHE A 43 -3.19 4.64 28.31
CA PHE A 43 -2.80 4.17 29.64
C PHE A 43 -1.30 3.85 29.69
N ASP A 44 -0.61 4.36 30.71
CA ASP A 44 0.77 3.94 31.00
C ASP A 44 0.82 2.57 31.69
N GLU A 45 2.01 1.99 31.84
CA GLU A 45 2.23 0.73 32.59
C GLU A 45 1.68 0.75 34.04
N SER A 46 1.47 1.95 34.60
CA SER A 46 0.92 2.19 35.95
C SER A 46 -0.60 2.39 36.00
N GLY A 47 -1.32 2.24 34.89
CA GLY A 47 -2.79 2.39 34.84
C GLY A 47 -3.31 3.82 34.93
N ARG A 48 -2.42 4.83 34.84
CA ARG A 48 -2.77 6.25 34.77
C ARG A 48 -2.94 6.71 33.33
N LEU A 49 -3.85 7.66 33.10
CA LEU A 49 -3.95 8.37 31.83
C LEU A 49 -2.62 9.09 31.57
N SER A 50 -1.92 8.70 30.51
CA SER A 50 -0.57 9.17 30.23
C SER A 50 -0.47 9.74 28.82
N ALA A 51 -0.35 11.06 28.75
CA ALA A 51 0.03 11.76 27.51
C ALA A 51 1.53 11.61 27.21
N ALA A 52 2.31 10.96 28.08
CA ALA A 52 3.75 10.80 27.93
C ALA A 52 4.11 9.96 26.70
N ASN A 53 3.28 8.98 26.32
CA ASN A 53 3.48 8.19 25.11
C ASN A 53 3.46 9.06 23.84
N TYR A 54 2.60 10.08 23.80
CA TYR A 54 2.57 11.05 22.71
C TYR A 54 3.70 12.07 22.79
N ALA A 55 4.10 12.51 23.98
CA ALA A 55 5.24 13.41 24.15
C ALA A 55 6.57 12.76 23.69
N ARG A 56 6.81 11.49 24.04
CA ARG A 56 7.97 10.71 23.57
C ARG A 56 8.07 10.64 22.05
N PHE A 57 6.93 10.58 21.36
CA PHE A 57 6.91 10.59 19.88
C PHE A 57 7.52 11.87 19.29
N PHE A 58 7.24 13.04 19.91
CA PHE A 58 7.75 14.32 19.45
C PHE A 58 9.17 14.64 19.96
N GLU A 59 9.53 14.15 21.15
CA GLU A 59 10.87 14.37 21.71
C GLU A 59 11.95 13.53 21.01
N GLN A 60 11.59 12.34 20.54
CA GLN A 60 12.55 11.43 19.92
C GLN A 60 12.73 11.73 18.43
N ALA A 61 13.84 12.39 18.10
CA ALA A 61 14.17 12.80 16.74
C ALA A 61 14.16 11.66 15.70
N SER A 62 14.40 10.41 16.11
CA SER A 62 14.33 9.23 15.22
C SER A 62 12.92 8.96 14.71
N TYR A 63 11.88 9.16 15.53
CA TYR A 63 10.49 8.97 15.13
C TYR A 63 10.05 10.04 14.15
N ILE A 64 10.34 11.31 14.44
CA ILE A 64 10.07 12.42 13.51
C ILE A 64 10.82 12.22 12.19
N LYS A 65 12.10 11.84 12.24
CA LYS A 65 12.89 11.60 11.02
C LYS A 65 12.29 10.48 10.17
N THR A 66 11.86 9.39 10.79
CA THR A 66 11.24 8.27 10.08
C THR A 66 9.91 8.70 9.46
N PHE A 67 9.08 9.42 10.22
CA PHE A 67 7.81 9.97 9.74
C PHE A 67 8.00 10.86 8.50
N VAL A 68 8.89 11.86 8.60
CA VAL A 68 9.18 12.77 7.47
C VAL A 68 9.78 12.02 6.28
N THR A 69 10.64 11.02 6.53
CA THR A 69 11.23 10.21 5.46
C THR A 69 10.16 9.41 4.73
N THR A 70 9.21 8.78 5.45
CA THR A 70 8.11 8.04 4.84
C THR A 70 7.23 8.95 3.97
N PHE A 71 6.88 10.15 4.46
CA PHE A 71 6.13 11.12 3.67
C PHE A 71 6.91 11.56 2.43
N LYS A 72 8.20 11.89 2.59
CA LYS A 72 9.05 12.30 1.46
C LYS A 72 9.14 11.19 0.41
N VAL A 73 9.32 9.94 0.82
CA VAL A 73 9.35 8.79 -0.09
C VAL A 73 8.00 8.63 -0.78
N ALA A 74 6.88 8.67 -0.04
CA ALA A 74 5.55 8.57 -0.62
C ALA A 74 5.29 9.63 -1.69
N PHE A 75 5.55 10.91 -1.39
CA PHE A 75 5.37 11.99 -2.36
C PHE A 75 6.29 11.86 -3.57
N THR A 76 7.55 11.49 -3.36
CA THR A 76 8.51 11.32 -4.45
C THR A 76 8.06 10.17 -5.37
N VAL A 77 7.64 9.05 -4.79
CA VAL A 77 7.15 7.88 -5.54
C VAL A 77 5.85 8.23 -6.26
N THR A 78 4.87 8.87 -5.62
CA THR A 78 3.63 9.30 -6.26
C THR A 78 3.91 10.25 -7.43
N GLY A 79 4.78 11.25 -7.24
CA GLY A 79 5.19 12.16 -8.31
C GLY A 79 5.83 11.43 -9.49
N ALA A 80 6.76 10.51 -9.22
CA ALA A 80 7.39 9.69 -10.25
C ALA A 80 6.38 8.78 -10.98
N CYS A 81 5.44 8.17 -10.24
CA CYS A 81 4.37 7.35 -10.81
C CYS A 81 3.45 8.16 -11.73
N VAL A 82 3.09 9.38 -11.36
CA VAL A 82 2.28 10.25 -12.23
C VAL A 82 3.08 10.66 -13.47
N LEU A 83 4.33 11.09 -13.28
CA LEU A 83 5.19 11.56 -14.36
C LEU A 83 5.49 10.48 -15.39
N LEU A 84 5.72 9.23 -14.96
CA LEU A 84 6.02 8.10 -15.85
C LEU A 84 4.75 7.36 -16.31
N GLY A 85 3.79 7.20 -15.41
CA GLY A 85 2.56 6.43 -15.66
C GLY A 85 1.57 7.15 -16.55
N TYR A 86 1.46 8.48 -16.46
CA TYR A 86 0.54 9.25 -17.31
C TYR A 86 0.92 9.20 -18.80
N PRO A 87 2.18 9.46 -19.21
CA PRO A 87 2.60 9.28 -20.59
C PRO A 87 2.42 7.85 -21.08
N LEU A 88 2.71 6.86 -20.23
CA LEU A 88 2.51 5.44 -20.57
C LEU A 88 1.03 5.13 -20.85
N ALA A 89 0.12 5.57 -19.99
CA ALA A 89 -1.32 5.39 -20.16
C ALA A 89 -1.83 6.11 -21.42
N TYR A 90 -1.34 7.33 -21.67
CA TYR A 90 -1.67 8.09 -22.88
C TYR A 90 -1.19 7.38 -24.15
N MET A 91 0.03 6.82 -24.14
CA MET A 91 0.56 6.05 -25.27
C MET A 91 -0.23 4.75 -25.50
N LEU A 92 -0.59 4.04 -24.42
CA LEU A 92 -1.44 2.86 -24.48
C LEU A 92 -2.81 3.13 -25.09
N SER A 93 -3.38 4.31 -24.82
CA SER A 93 -4.70 4.70 -25.37
C SER A 93 -4.69 4.90 -26.89
N GLN A 94 -3.52 5.16 -27.50
CA GLN A 94 -3.37 5.41 -28.93
C GLN A 94 -2.90 4.18 -29.72
N LEU A 95 -2.44 3.13 -29.03
CA LEU A 95 -1.91 1.91 -29.66
C LEU A 95 -3.04 0.98 -30.15
N PRO A 96 -2.78 0.16 -31.18
CA PRO A 96 -3.72 -0.88 -31.60
C PRO A 96 -3.93 -1.89 -30.48
N ARG A 97 -5.17 -2.41 -30.36
CA ARG A 97 -5.64 -3.30 -29.26
C ARG A 97 -4.65 -4.40 -28.87
N ARG A 98 -4.01 -5.06 -29.86
CA ARG A 98 -3.04 -6.14 -29.60
C ARG A 98 -1.75 -5.65 -28.93
N ALA A 99 -1.18 -4.54 -29.39
CA ALA A 99 0.04 -3.97 -28.82
C ALA A 99 -0.22 -3.42 -27.42
N ALA A 100 -1.34 -2.72 -27.23
CA ALA A 100 -1.76 -2.21 -25.92
C ALA A 100 -1.91 -3.35 -24.89
N SER A 101 -2.55 -4.46 -25.26
CA SER A 101 -2.69 -5.63 -24.37
C SER A 101 -1.33 -6.23 -23.95
N ILE A 102 -0.38 -6.36 -24.88
CA ILE A 102 0.95 -6.89 -24.58
C ILE A 102 1.70 -5.97 -23.61
N CYS A 103 1.70 -4.66 -23.87
CA CYS A 103 2.31 -3.68 -22.97
C CYS A 103 1.66 -3.70 -21.58
N LEU A 104 0.34 -3.87 -21.50
CA LEU A 104 -0.38 -3.96 -20.23
C LEU A 104 0.01 -5.22 -19.45
N ILE A 105 0.24 -6.34 -20.13
CA ILE A 105 0.79 -7.56 -19.50
C ILE A 105 2.15 -7.27 -18.87
N PHE A 106 3.07 -6.57 -19.56
CA PHE A 106 4.37 -6.22 -18.99
C PHE A 106 4.26 -5.31 -17.75
N VAL A 107 3.28 -4.42 -17.71
CA VAL A 107 3.03 -3.53 -16.55
C VAL A 107 2.46 -4.32 -15.35
N ILE A 108 1.58 -5.29 -15.62
CA ILE A 108 0.98 -6.13 -14.57
C ILE A 108 1.94 -7.20 -14.09
N LEU A 109 2.83 -7.73 -14.93
CA LEU A 109 3.78 -8.78 -14.59
C LEU A 109 4.52 -8.55 -13.25
N PRO A 110 5.13 -7.37 -12.98
CA PRO A 110 5.78 -7.13 -11.70
C PRO A 110 4.81 -7.24 -10.52
N PHE A 111 3.52 -6.92 -10.65
CA PHE A 111 2.55 -7.07 -9.57
C PHE A 111 2.42 -8.51 -9.08
N TRP A 112 2.52 -9.49 -9.98
CA TRP A 112 2.46 -10.92 -9.66
C TRP A 112 3.76 -11.46 -9.05
N THR A 113 4.86 -10.71 -9.15
CA THR A 113 6.13 -11.09 -8.51
C THR A 113 6.12 -10.70 -7.03
N SER A 114 6.54 -11.63 -6.17
CA SER A 114 6.68 -11.37 -4.74
C SER A 114 7.59 -10.17 -4.47
N VAL A 115 7.17 -9.31 -3.53
CA VAL A 115 7.95 -8.14 -3.08
C VAL A 115 9.38 -8.54 -2.68
N LEU A 116 9.54 -9.73 -2.08
CA LEU A 116 10.84 -10.25 -1.67
C LEU A 116 11.77 -10.47 -2.87
N VAL A 117 11.27 -11.10 -3.93
CA VAL A 117 12.05 -11.38 -5.14
C VAL A 117 12.52 -10.07 -5.77
N ARG A 118 11.63 -9.08 -5.91
CA ARG A 118 12.01 -7.75 -6.43
C ARG A 118 13.08 -7.09 -5.56
N THR A 119 12.94 -7.16 -4.23
CA THR A 119 13.88 -6.57 -3.28
C THR A 119 15.26 -7.23 -3.37
N TYR A 120 15.32 -8.56 -3.43
CA TYR A 120 16.59 -9.28 -3.59
C TYR A 120 17.23 -9.09 -4.96
N ALA A 121 16.43 -9.02 -6.03
CA ALA A 121 16.95 -8.75 -7.37
C ALA A 121 17.68 -7.40 -7.41
N TRP A 122 17.10 -6.34 -6.86
CA TRP A 122 17.76 -5.04 -6.75
C TRP A 122 19.05 -5.12 -5.94
N LEU A 123 19.03 -5.82 -4.79
CA LEU A 123 20.22 -6.01 -3.96
C LEU A 123 21.35 -6.70 -4.74
N VAL A 124 21.06 -7.80 -5.44
CA VAL A 124 22.03 -8.57 -6.23
C VAL A 124 22.61 -7.75 -7.39
N ILE A 125 21.81 -6.88 -7.99
CA ILE A 125 22.23 -6.02 -9.10
C ILE A 125 23.13 -4.87 -8.61
N LEU A 126 22.78 -4.25 -7.47
CA LEU A 126 23.44 -3.06 -6.91
C LEU A 126 24.55 -3.36 -5.89
N GLN A 127 24.74 -4.62 -5.50
CA GLN A 127 25.82 -4.98 -4.57
C GLN A 127 27.21 -4.67 -5.15
N ARG A 128 28.24 -4.65 -4.30
CA ARG A 128 29.62 -4.29 -4.67
C ARG A 128 30.23 -5.13 -5.81
N LYS A 129 29.84 -6.40 -5.97
CA LYS A 129 30.25 -7.25 -7.10
C LYS A 129 29.08 -7.54 -8.06
N GLY A 130 28.03 -6.72 -7.99
CA GLY A 130 26.84 -6.85 -8.82
C GLY A 130 27.10 -6.39 -10.24
N LEU A 131 26.20 -6.77 -11.14
CA LEU A 131 26.30 -6.42 -12.57
C LEU A 131 26.54 -4.93 -12.77
N VAL A 132 25.80 -4.07 -12.06
CA VAL A 132 25.94 -2.61 -12.25
C VAL A 132 27.34 -2.14 -11.90
N ASN A 133 27.91 -2.57 -10.77
CA ASN A 133 29.24 -2.10 -10.37
C ASN A 133 30.33 -2.61 -11.32
N THR A 134 30.26 -3.87 -11.75
CA THR A 134 31.22 -4.41 -12.72
C THR A 134 31.15 -3.67 -14.05
N TRP A 135 29.94 -3.39 -14.56
CA TRP A 135 29.76 -2.64 -15.81
C TRP A 135 30.27 -1.19 -15.70
N LEU A 136 30.08 -0.53 -14.55
CA LEU A 136 30.60 0.82 -14.32
C LEU A 136 32.14 0.86 -14.27
N ILE A 137 32.79 -0.16 -13.71
CA ILE A 137 34.25 -0.32 -13.71
C ILE A 137 34.75 -0.60 -15.13
N ASP A 138 34.08 -1.50 -15.87
CA ASP A 138 34.45 -1.82 -17.26
C ASP A 138 34.32 -0.62 -18.20
N LEU A 139 33.35 0.28 -17.93
CA LEU A 139 33.18 1.55 -18.63
C LEU A 139 34.15 2.66 -18.15
N GLY A 140 34.93 2.42 -17.10
CA GLY A 140 35.90 3.37 -16.55
C GLY A 140 35.28 4.59 -15.87
N ILE A 141 34.02 4.51 -15.43
CA ILE A 141 33.31 5.59 -14.73
C ILE A 141 33.72 5.64 -13.24
N ILE A 142 34.19 4.51 -12.70
CA ILE A 142 34.72 4.35 -11.33
C ILE A 142 35.94 3.45 -11.34
#